data_AF-W1J3R7-F1
#
_entry.id   AF-W1J3R7-F1
#
_cell.length_a   1.000
_cell.length_b   1.000
_cell.length_c   1.000
_cell.angle_alpha   90.00
_cell.angle_beta   90.00
_cell.angle_gamma   90.00
#
_symmetry.space_group_name_H-M   'P 1'
#
loop_
_entity.id
_entity.type
_entity.pdbx_description
1 polymer ?
#
loop_
_entity_poly.entity_id
_entity_poly.type
_entity_poly.pdbx_seq_one_letter_code
_entity_poly.pdbx_strand_id
1 'polypeptide(L)'
;MNNDYKEQPLSAAFINNPLRNKPIEYTAELELTDFPKARDGKAVAYGRVFNDSRNRFGDGVEIITSLVTNSETYKTDGYIKTQNSIYKLREPISNVR
;
A
#
# COMPACT_ATOMS: atom_id res chain seq x y z
N MET A 1 34.04 42.36 3.57
CA MET A 1 34.62 41.14 2.99
C MET A 1 33.48 40.16 2.79
N ASN A 2 33.30 39.75 1.54
CA ASN A 2 32.27 38.82 1.08
C ASN A 2 32.56 37.42 1.60
N ASN A 3 31.51 36.63 1.86
CA ASN A 3 31.41 35.26 1.34
C ASN A 3 29.97 34.76 1.48
N ASP A 4 29.31 34.73 0.32
CA ASP A 4 28.14 33.92 -0.04
C ASP A 4 28.20 32.48 0.50
N TYR A 5 27.12 32.03 1.15
CA TYR A 5 26.60 30.67 0.96
C TYR A 5 25.06 30.65 1.03
N LYS A 6 24.49 30.94 -0.14
CA LYS A 6 23.25 30.44 -0.77
C LYS A 6 22.02 30.20 0.11
N GLU A 7 21.04 31.09 -0.06
CA GLU A 7 19.62 30.79 0.12
C GLU A 7 19.22 29.57 -0.74
N GLN A 8 18.68 28.53 -0.10
CA GLN A 8 17.81 27.55 -0.75
C GLN A 8 16.41 27.71 -0.18
N PRO A 9 15.42 28.18 -0.95
CA PRO A 9 14.05 28.22 -0.51
C PRO A 9 13.42 26.86 -0.82
N LEU A 10 13.37 25.95 0.16
CA LEU A 10 12.43 24.83 0.10
C LEU A 10 11.09 25.28 0.70
N SER A 11 10.52 26.28 0.01
CA SER A 11 9.11 26.32 -0.33
C SER A 11 8.18 25.55 0.63
N ALA A 12 7.80 26.22 1.71
CA ALA A 12 6.40 26.56 1.94
C ALA A 12 5.36 25.58 1.33
N ALA A 13 5.28 24.34 1.84
CA ALA A 13 4.12 23.47 1.61
C ALA A 13 4.06 22.28 2.58
N PHE A 14 4.59 22.40 3.80
CA PHE A 14 4.15 21.51 4.89
C PHE A 14 2.73 21.94 5.30
N ILE A 15 1.78 21.63 4.43
CA ILE A 15 0.35 21.87 4.63
C ILE A 15 -0.09 20.90 5.73
N ASN A 16 0.03 21.35 6.97
CA ASN A 16 -0.94 21.21 8.06
C ASN A 16 -1.87 19.97 8.01
N ASN A 17 -1.37 18.77 8.34
CA ASN A 17 -2.17 17.81 9.12
C ASN A 17 -1.28 16.74 9.83
N PRO A 18 -0.95 16.90 11.12
CA PRO A 18 -0.08 15.95 11.85
C PRO A 18 -0.68 14.54 12.02
N LEU A 19 -1.97 14.32 11.68
CA LEU A 19 -2.63 13.02 11.71
C LEU A 19 -2.43 12.17 10.44
N ARG A 20 -1.87 12.71 9.35
CA ARG A 20 -1.68 12.00 8.06
C ARG A 20 -0.26 11.50 7.78
N ASN A 21 0.71 11.85 8.62
CA ASN A 21 2.14 11.64 8.29
C ASN A 21 2.81 10.49 9.05
N LYS A 22 2.04 9.52 9.58
CA LYS A 22 2.67 8.25 9.99
C LYS A 22 2.93 7.42 8.72
N PRO A 23 4.18 6.98 8.48
CA PRO A 23 4.45 6.07 7.39
C PRO A 23 3.61 4.81 7.58
N ILE A 24 2.95 4.36 6.52
CA ILE A 24 2.17 3.12 6.55
C ILE A 24 3.18 1.97 6.62
N GLU A 25 3.11 1.18 7.69
CA GLU A 25 3.89 -0.04 7.80
C GLU A 25 3.17 -1.17 7.08
N TYR A 26 3.65 -1.48 5.87
CA TYR A 26 3.13 -2.60 5.10
C TYR A 26 3.62 -3.93 5.69
N THR A 27 2.70 -4.87 5.83
CA THR A 27 3.04 -6.23 6.26
C THR A 27 3.61 -7.06 5.13
N ALA A 28 3.15 -6.82 3.91
CA ALA A 28 3.59 -7.51 2.70
C ALA A 28 3.19 -6.68 1.46
N GLU A 29 3.67 -7.08 0.30
CA GLU A 29 3.15 -6.68 -1.01
C GLU A 29 2.13 -7.72 -1.50
N LEU A 30 1.15 -7.27 -2.29
CA LEU A 30 0.16 -8.14 -2.93
C LEU A 30 -0.01 -7.76 -4.39
N GLU A 31 0.31 -8.71 -5.28
CA GLU A 31 -0.11 -8.68 -6.68
C GLU A 31 -1.56 -9.17 -6.74
N LEU A 32 -2.49 -8.26 -6.97
CA LEU A 32 -3.92 -8.55 -6.92
C LEU A 32 -4.36 -9.33 -8.16
N THR A 33 -4.99 -10.49 -7.96
CA THR A 33 -5.54 -11.32 -9.04
C THR A 33 -7.06 -11.20 -9.15
N ASP A 34 -7.76 -11.08 -8.03
CA ASP A 34 -9.22 -10.85 -8.00
C ASP A 34 -9.64 -10.11 -6.70
N PHE A 35 -10.80 -9.45 -6.75
CA PHE A 35 -11.37 -8.69 -5.64
C PHE A 35 -12.90 -8.81 -5.62
N PRO A 36 -13.47 -9.97 -5.22
CA PRO A 36 -14.91 -10.11 -5.13
C PRO A 36 -15.47 -9.29 -3.97
N LYS A 37 -16.57 -8.59 -4.26
CA LYS A 37 -17.32 -7.76 -3.32
C LYS A 37 -18.77 -8.22 -3.27
N ALA A 38 -19.22 -8.60 -2.09
CA ALA A 38 -20.60 -8.97 -1.83
C ALA A 38 -21.53 -7.75 -1.79
N ARG A 39 -22.83 -7.98 -1.95
CA ARG A 39 -23.86 -6.92 -1.92
C ARG A 39 -23.95 -6.21 -0.58
N ASP A 40 -23.52 -6.86 0.50
CA ASP A 40 -23.46 -6.29 1.85
C ASP A 40 -22.18 -5.46 2.11
N GLY A 41 -21.38 -5.21 1.07
CA GLY A 41 -20.16 -4.39 1.13
C GLY A 41 -18.91 -5.14 1.60
N LYS A 42 -19.03 -6.41 1.99
CA LYS A 42 -17.88 -7.23 2.37
C LYS A 42 -17.06 -7.57 1.13
N ALA A 43 -15.75 -7.44 1.24
CA ALA A 43 -14.82 -7.80 0.18
C ALA A 43 -13.65 -8.61 0.75
N VAL A 44 -13.10 -9.47 -0.10
CA VAL A 44 -11.82 -10.16 0.12
C VAL A 44 -10.94 -9.92 -1.10
N ALA A 45 -9.63 -10.06 -0.93
CA ALA A 45 -8.68 -9.96 -2.02
C ALA A 45 -8.02 -11.31 -2.27
N TYR A 46 -7.91 -11.67 -3.53
CA TYR A 46 -7.11 -12.80 -4.01
C TYR A 46 -5.86 -12.23 -4.65
N GLY A 47 -4.71 -12.82 -4.35
CA GLY A 47 -3.48 -12.36 -4.94
C GLY A 47 -2.26 -13.16 -4.53
N ARG A 48 -1.12 -12.80 -5.11
CA ARG A 48 0.18 -13.37 -4.77
C ARG A 48 0.89 -12.44 -3.81
N VAL A 49 1.35 -13.00 -2.69
CA VAL A 49 2.04 -12.23 -1.64
C VAL A 49 3.54 -12.19 -1.91
N PHE A 50 4.17 -11.06 -1.59
CA PHE A 50 5.62 -10.86 -1.69
C PHE A 50 6.13 -10.06 -0.50
N ASN A 51 7.42 -10.18 -0.17
CA ASN A 51 8.08 -9.37 0.84
C ASN A 51 7.33 -9.37 2.19
N ASP A 52 6.81 -10.53 2.62
CA ASP A 52 6.07 -10.62 3.89
C ASP A 52 7.02 -10.47 5.08
N SER A 53 6.98 -9.30 5.73
CA SER A 53 7.86 -8.95 6.85
C SER A 53 7.69 -9.85 8.06
N ARG A 54 6.60 -10.63 8.11
CA ARG A 54 6.28 -11.58 9.17
C ARG A 54 6.68 -13.02 8.82
N ASN A 55 7.24 -13.28 7.62
CA ASN A 55 7.62 -14.61 7.13
C ASN A 55 6.49 -15.67 7.25
N ARG A 56 5.23 -15.26 7.08
CA ARG A 56 4.08 -16.19 7.13
C ARG A 56 3.93 -16.94 5.82
N PHE A 57 4.36 -16.33 4.72
CA PHE A 57 4.24 -16.84 3.37
C PHE A 57 5.54 -16.62 2.59
N GLY A 58 5.86 -17.55 1.68
CA GLY A 58 6.90 -17.35 0.69
C GLY A 58 6.44 -16.41 -0.43
N ASP A 59 7.41 -15.82 -1.14
CA ASP A 59 7.13 -14.95 -2.29
C ASP A 59 6.41 -15.71 -3.43
N GLY A 60 5.40 -15.07 -4.00
CA GLY A 60 4.59 -15.61 -5.10
C GLY A 60 3.48 -16.57 -4.65
N VAL A 61 3.34 -16.85 -3.34
CA VAL A 61 2.27 -17.72 -2.82
C VAL A 61 0.91 -17.04 -3.00
N GLU A 62 -0.05 -17.78 -3.57
CA GLU A 62 -1.42 -17.32 -3.69
C GLU A 62 -2.14 -17.37 -2.33
N ILE A 63 -2.77 -16.26 -1.96
CA ILE A 63 -3.53 -16.11 -0.72
C ILE A 63 -4.91 -15.54 -0.99
N ILE A 64 -5.82 -15.81 -0.05
CA ILE A 64 -7.08 -15.10 0.11
C ILE A 64 -6.97 -14.30 1.40
N THR A 65 -7.19 -12.99 1.32
CA THR A 65 -7.12 -12.15 2.52
C THR A 65 -8.34 -12.37 3.42
N SER A 66 -8.21 -11.98 4.69
CA SER A 66 -9.37 -11.66 5.51
C SER A 66 -10.13 -10.45 4.94
N LEU A 67 -11.28 -10.12 5.55
CA LEU A 67 -12.15 -9.03 5.11
C LEU A 67 -11.37 -7.71 4.95
N VAL A 68 -11.55 -7.11 3.78
CA VAL A 68 -10.94 -5.83 3.42
C VAL A 68 -11.77 -4.70 4.02
N THR A 69 -11.10 -3.82 4.75
CA THR A 69 -11.70 -2.69 5.49
C THR A 69 -11.74 -1.40 4.70
N ASN A 70 -10.87 -1.26 3.69
CA ASN A 70 -10.85 -0.12 2.78
C ASN A 70 -11.32 -0.53 1.36
N SER A 71 -12.35 -1.37 1.28
CA SER A 71 -12.81 -1.98 0.02
C SER A 71 -13.29 -0.98 -1.03
N GLU A 72 -13.70 0.22 -0.62
CA GLU A 72 -14.10 1.31 -1.53
C GLU A 72 -12.93 2.14 -2.05
N THR A 73 -11.83 2.22 -1.28
CA THR A 73 -10.73 3.17 -1.52
C THR A 73 -9.39 2.50 -1.82
N TYR A 74 -9.28 1.17 -1.72
CA TYR A 74 -8.00 0.46 -1.84
C TYR A 74 -7.19 0.81 -3.10
N LYS A 75 -7.85 1.07 -4.23
CA LYS A 75 -7.19 1.49 -5.48
C LYS A 75 -6.57 2.88 -5.37
N THR A 76 -7.28 3.84 -4.80
CA THR A 76 -6.78 5.21 -4.61
C THR A 76 -5.77 5.29 -3.46
N ASP A 77 -5.94 4.44 -2.46
CA ASP A 77 -5.05 4.32 -1.30
C ASP A 77 -3.71 3.65 -1.69
N GLY A 78 -3.70 2.80 -2.73
CA GLY A 78 -2.55 2.02 -3.16
C GLY A 78 -2.24 0.81 -2.27
N TYR A 79 -3.17 0.43 -1.38
CA TYR A 79 -2.99 -0.70 -0.46
C TYR A 79 -4.33 -1.34 -0.07
N ILE A 80 -4.28 -2.60 0.35
CA ILE A 80 -5.40 -3.34 0.92
C ILE A 80 -5.18 -3.47 2.43
N LYS A 81 -6.13 -2.98 3.21
CA LYS A 81 -6.12 -3.08 4.67
C LYS A 81 -7.13 -4.10 5.13
N THR A 82 -6.66 -5.08 5.89
CA THR A 82 -7.51 -6.02 6.63
C THR A 82 -7.41 -5.75 8.13
N GLN A 83 -8.11 -6.53 8.94
CA GLN A 83 -8.01 -6.43 10.40
C GLN A 83 -6.57 -6.62 10.92
N ASN A 84 -5.76 -7.46 10.27
CA ASN A 84 -4.48 -7.92 10.81
C ASN A 84 -3.26 -7.59 9.93
N SER A 85 -3.48 -7.01 8.74
CA SER A 85 -2.45 -6.82 7.73
C SER A 85 -2.74 -5.63 6.83
N ILE A 86 -1.68 -5.02 6.31
CA ILE A 86 -1.74 -3.96 5.31
C ILE A 86 -0.86 -4.39 4.15
N TYR A 87 -1.47 -4.66 3.01
CA TYR A 87 -0.79 -5.13 1.82
C TYR A 87 -0.59 -3.97 0.85
N LYS A 88 0.64 -3.65 0.50
CA LYS A 88 0.92 -2.69 -0.58
C LYS A 88 0.52 -3.32 -1.91
N LEU A 89 -0.25 -2.61 -2.74
CA LEU A 89 -0.54 -3.11 -4.09
C LEU A 89 0.73 -3.09 -4.93
N ARG A 90 0.98 -4.21 -5.60
CA ARG A 90 2.07 -4.38 -6.55
C ARG A 90 1.48 -4.61 -7.93
N GLU A 91 2.00 -3.89 -8.92
CA GLU A 91 1.69 -4.14 -10.31
C GLU A 91 2.31 -5.48 -10.74
N PRO A 92 1.58 -6.32 -11.50
CA PRO A 92 2.19 -7.49 -12.10
C PRO A 92 3.35 -7.05 -12.99
N ILE A 93 4.45 -7.81 -12.96
CA ILE A 93 5.57 -7.57 -13.88
C ILE A 93 5.06 -7.92 -15.29
N SER A 94 4.51 -6.93 -15.97
CA SER A 94 4.17 -7.05 -17.38
C SER A 94 5.48 -7.07 -18.15
N ASN A 95 5.94 -8.27 -18.55
CA ASN A 95 6.97 -8.37 -19.57
C ASN A 95 6.36 -7.83 -20.86
N VAL A 96 6.49 -6.53 -21.08
CA VAL A 96 6.25 -5.91 -22.38
C VAL A 96 7.30 -6.52 -23.31
N ARG A 97 6.86 -7.45 -24.17
CA ARG A 97 7.64 -8.02 -25.25
C ARG A 97 7.68 -7.05 -26.43
#